data_AF-A0A8J1IXL6-F1
#
_entry.id   AF-A0A8J1IXL6-F1
#
_cell.length_a   1.000
_cell.length_b   1.000
_cell.length_c   1.000
_cell.angle_alpha   90.00
_cell.angle_beta   90.00
_cell.angle_gamma   90.00
#
_symmetry.space_group_name_H-M   'P 1'
#
loop_
_entity.id
_entity.type
_entity.pdbx_description
1 polymer ?
#
loop_
_entity_poly.entity_id
_entity_poly.type
_entity_poly.pdbx_seq_one_letter_code
_entity_poly.pdbx_strand_id
1 'polypeptide(L)'
;MGVERIFALDNLTPEDHIKTRGRHEEVLNFFCEIIKDIEFRLERMGDPEKKRQERKKKVLKFIYDRDMKMKDRELEMQQMLEKKLQKDKERLFGNLAEKYTEAINNGQVPCMENAVLYLSENENKAAVEKASEYYETEMAKRVVFPTETMDQFMDLNKECEEKAVDIFITRSFKDKDHHFQKELMGRIQKKKNEFLKKNEDASVAHCDDLLAKLSEDLDKALTAGSYVVPSGYQLFKQEMDKIVGKYNEDTKKGIKGDEVLQRFLKNNEVTGDTILKSDKALDENERIKEAEKAKAESLMMEQKVSQVKASQEEQKVDNQMKSFEMNFQRLLEKLKAEKMMMREQIERLVSEKRREEELLTRQGCARQAKLYAAQISDLEKEKEQVDQETAWYTPIWESLKSVVVDVTPSLFNFGAEMVKKAISSFQNKEKEEKKNNKEKGPPKPNKTTK
;
A
#
# COMPACT_ATOMS: atom_id res chain seq x y z
N MET A 1 -7.24 58.45 -26.22
CA MET A 1 -7.25 58.95 -24.83
C MET A 1 -8.65 58.71 -24.28
N GLY A 2 -8.87 57.57 -23.63
CA GLY A 2 -10.19 57.15 -23.14
C GLY A 2 -10.58 57.89 -21.87
N VAL A 3 -11.00 59.15 -22.01
CA VAL A 3 -11.60 59.91 -20.91
C VAL A 3 -13.12 59.82 -21.08
N GLU A 4 -13.77 58.95 -20.30
CA GLU A 4 -15.23 58.74 -20.37
C GLU A 4 -16.04 59.85 -19.72
N ARG A 5 -15.45 60.73 -18.90
CA ARG A 5 -16.15 61.86 -18.27
C ARG A 5 -15.28 63.10 -18.13
N ILE A 6 -15.79 64.21 -18.65
CA ILE A 6 -15.27 65.56 -18.44
C ILE A 6 -16.06 66.16 -17.28
N PHE A 7 -15.39 66.49 -16.17
CA PHE A 7 -16.00 67.21 -15.05
C PHE A 7 -15.64 68.69 -15.17
N ALA A 8 -16.64 69.53 -15.44
CA ALA A 8 -16.50 70.97 -15.30
C ALA A 8 -16.58 71.32 -13.80
N LEU A 9 -15.47 71.78 -13.23
CA LEU A 9 -15.43 72.33 -11.88
C LEU A 9 -15.79 73.81 -11.95
N ASP A 10 -17.08 74.11 -11.88
CA ASP A 10 -17.57 75.48 -11.75
C ASP A 10 -17.39 75.97 -10.32
N ASN A 11 -16.71 77.10 -10.18
CA ASN A 11 -16.25 77.66 -8.92
C ASN A 11 -17.33 78.53 -8.24
N LEU A 12 -18.56 78.02 -8.11
CA LEU A 12 -19.69 78.73 -7.52
C LEU A 12 -20.40 77.87 -6.47
N THR A 13 -20.28 78.24 -5.21
CA THR A 13 -21.19 77.79 -4.15
C THR A 13 -22.43 78.69 -4.14
N PRO A 14 -23.63 78.17 -3.81
CA PRO A 14 -24.88 78.96 -3.78
C PRO A 14 -24.83 80.17 -2.84
N GLU A 15 -23.91 80.17 -1.88
CA GLU A 15 -23.79 81.16 -0.81
C GLU A 15 -22.86 82.33 -1.14
N ASP A 16 -21.99 82.21 -2.16
CA ASP A 16 -20.98 83.22 -2.48
C ASP A 16 -21.19 83.80 -3.90
N HIS A 17 -21.79 85.00 -4.01
CA HIS A 17 -21.95 85.72 -5.27
C HIS A 17 -20.68 86.46 -5.77
N ILE A 18 -19.48 86.02 -5.38
CA ILE A 18 -18.21 86.61 -5.83
C ILE A 18 -17.25 85.50 -6.29
N LYS A 19 -16.66 85.66 -7.49
CA LYS A 19 -15.60 84.79 -8.02
C LYS A 19 -14.49 84.59 -6.98
N THR A 20 -14.42 83.40 -6.41
CA THR A 20 -13.33 82.96 -5.53
C THR A 20 -12.05 82.75 -6.36
N ARG A 21 -11.30 83.83 -6.61
CA ARG A 21 -9.95 83.75 -7.18
C ARG A 21 -9.02 83.09 -6.15
N GLY A 22 -8.56 81.87 -6.43
CA GLY A 22 -7.41 81.24 -5.76
C GLY A 22 -7.72 80.21 -4.66
N ARG A 23 -8.94 80.13 -4.09
CA ARG A 23 -9.21 79.22 -2.96
C ARG A 23 -9.13 77.71 -3.27
N HIS A 24 -9.23 77.32 -4.54
CA HIS A 24 -9.18 75.92 -4.98
C HIS A 24 -7.92 75.59 -5.79
N GLU A 25 -6.99 76.53 -5.92
CA GLU A 25 -5.79 76.38 -6.76
C GLU A 25 -4.84 75.32 -6.22
N GLU A 26 -4.67 75.24 -4.89
CA GLU A 26 -3.85 74.20 -4.25
C GLU A 26 -4.42 72.79 -4.47
N VAL A 27 -5.74 72.65 -4.38
CA VAL A 27 -6.43 71.37 -4.60
C VAL A 27 -6.34 70.95 -6.07
N LEU A 28 -6.52 71.89 -7.00
CA LEU A 28 -6.40 71.62 -8.44
C LEU A 28 -4.94 71.31 -8.83
N ASN A 29 -3.96 71.99 -8.25
CA ASN A 29 -2.55 71.69 -8.46
C ASN A 29 -2.19 70.30 -7.92
N PHE A 30 -2.68 69.94 -6.73
CA PHE A 30 -2.49 68.61 -6.16
C PHE A 30 -3.05 67.51 -7.07
N PHE A 31 -4.27 67.68 -7.60
CA PHE A 31 -4.83 66.73 -8.56
C PHE A 31 -4.03 66.68 -9.87
N CYS A 32 -3.56 67.82 -10.39
CA CYS A 32 -2.72 67.86 -11.59
C CYS A 32 -1.37 67.15 -11.38
N GLU A 33 -0.74 67.28 -10.22
CA GLU A 33 0.51 66.57 -9.91
C GLU A 33 0.30 65.06 -9.78
N ILE A 34 -0.79 64.63 -9.15
CA ILE A 34 -1.14 63.21 -9.07
C ILE A 34 -1.40 62.63 -10.46
N ILE A 35 -2.14 63.33 -11.31
CA ILE A 35 -2.42 62.86 -12.68
C ILE A 35 -1.13 62.75 -13.49
N LYS A 36 -0.22 63.72 -13.36
CA LYS A 36 1.10 63.67 -14.02
C LYS A 36 1.98 62.53 -13.49
N ASP A 37 1.98 62.24 -12.19
CA ASP A 37 2.72 61.09 -11.62
C ASP A 37 2.11 59.76 -12.09
N ILE A 38 0.79 59.67 -12.21
CA ILE A 38 0.10 58.50 -12.76
C ILE A 38 0.41 58.30 -14.24
N GLU A 39 0.36 59.35 -15.07
CA GLU A 39 0.76 59.29 -16.48
C GLU A 39 2.22 58.87 -16.64
N PHE A 40 3.13 59.48 -15.87
CA PHE A 40 4.55 59.12 -15.88
C PHE A 40 4.81 57.66 -15.48
N ARG A 41 4.07 57.15 -14.50
CA ARG A 41 4.14 55.74 -14.07
C ARG A 41 3.53 54.79 -15.11
N LEU A 42 2.46 55.19 -15.79
CA LEU A 42 1.83 54.39 -16.85
C LEU A 42 2.72 54.34 -18.11
N GLU A 43 3.37 55.45 -18.50
CA GLU A 43 4.33 55.48 -19.60
C GLU A 43 5.52 54.55 -19.35
N ARG A 44 6.06 54.52 -18.11
CA ARG A 44 7.13 53.58 -17.72
C ARG A 44 6.69 52.11 -17.66
N MET A 45 5.39 51.85 -17.49
CA MET A 45 4.85 50.49 -17.45
C MET A 45 4.60 49.89 -18.83
N GLY A 46 4.81 50.61 -19.94
CA GLY A 46 4.58 50.11 -21.30
C GLY A 46 3.15 49.65 -21.54
N ASP A 47 2.84 49.10 -22.72
CA ASP A 47 1.48 48.64 -23.05
C ASP A 47 1.02 47.51 -22.09
N PRO A 48 0.02 47.75 -21.21
CA PRO A 48 -0.46 46.77 -20.24
C PRO A 48 -1.08 45.54 -20.89
N GLU A 49 -1.71 45.70 -22.07
CA GLU A 49 -2.29 44.58 -22.81
C GLU A 49 -1.19 43.69 -23.36
N LYS A 50 -0.14 44.28 -23.94
CA LYS A 50 1.03 43.54 -24.43
C LYS A 50 1.73 42.78 -23.29
N LYS A 51 1.91 43.40 -22.12
CA LYS A 51 2.45 42.72 -20.93
C LYS A 51 1.54 41.59 -20.43
N ARG A 52 0.22 41.79 -20.46
CA ARG A 52 -0.76 40.76 -20.10
C ARG A 52 -0.71 39.59 -21.10
N GLN A 53 -0.57 39.86 -22.40
CA GLN A 53 -0.39 38.84 -23.43
C GLN A 53 0.92 38.09 -23.26
N GLU A 54 2.03 38.77 -22.95
CA GLU A 54 3.32 38.13 -22.67
C GLU A 54 3.27 37.23 -21.43
N ARG A 55 2.60 37.67 -20.35
CA ARG A 55 2.39 36.83 -19.16
C ARG A 55 1.57 35.59 -19.50
N LYS A 56 0.48 35.72 -20.28
CA LYS A 56 -0.31 34.59 -20.76
C LYS A 56 0.53 33.62 -21.60
N LYS A 57 1.35 34.13 -22.53
CA LYS A 57 2.29 33.31 -23.33
C LYS A 57 3.30 32.56 -22.45
N LYS A 58 3.85 33.21 -21.41
CA LYS A 58 4.78 32.57 -20.46
C LYS A 58 4.12 31.44 -19.67
N VAL A 59 2.91 31.65 -19.15
CA VAL A 59 2.16 30.62 -18.41
C VAL A 59 1.79 29.46 -19.32
N LEU A 60 1.31 29.74 -20.54
CA LEU A 60 0.94 28.71 -21.51
C LEU A 60 2.17 27.88 -21.93
N LYS A 61 3.33 28.53 -22.13
CA LYS A 61 4.59 27.86 -22.40
C LYS A 61 5.04 26.99 -21.21
N PHE A 62 4.93 27.48 -19.98
CA PHE A 62 5.27 26.70 -18.79
C PHE A 62 4.40 25.44 -18.65
N ILE A 63 3.09 25.54 -18.89
CA ILE A 63 2.16 24.41 -18.86
C ILE A 63 2.53 23.41 -19.97
N TYR A 64 2.73 23.89 -21.20
CA TYR A 64 3.15 23.06 -22.33
C TYR A 64 4.47 22.33 -22.06
N ASP A 65 5.50 23.04 -21.59
CA ASP A 65 6.82 22.46 -21.29
C ASP A 65 6.73 21.41 -20.17
N ARG A 66 5.86 21.63 -19.16
CA ARG A 66 5.61 20.65 -18.10
C ARG A 66 4.95 19.39 -18.65
N ASP A 67 3.91 19.54 -19.45
CA ASP A 67 3.16 18.42 -20.01
C ASP A 67 4.02 17.63 -21.02
N MET A 68 4.85 18.31 -21.83
CA MET A 68 5.83 17.66 -22.69
C MET A 68 6.85 16.86 -21.90
N LYS A 69 7.40 17.42 -20.81
CA LYS A 69 8.32 16.68 -19.91
C LYS A 69 7.67 15.45 -19.28
N MET A 70 6.38 15.52 -18.94
CA MET A 70 5.65 14.35 -18.42
C MET A 70 5.51 13.27 -19.49
N LYS A 71 5.16 13.65 -20.72
CA LYS A 71 5.10 12.73 -21.87
C LYS A 71 6.44 12.10 -22.21
N ASP A 72 7.52 12.87 -22.16
CA ASP A 72 8.88 12.37 -22.41
C ASP A 72 9.25 11.29 -21.37
N ARG A 73 8.95 11.53 -20.08
CA ARG A 73 9.14 10.54 -19.01
C ARG A 73 8.29 9.28 -19.20
N GLU A 74 7.04 9.44 -19.62
CA GLU A 74 6.15 8.31 -19.93
C GLU A 74 6.71 7.46 -21.08
N LEU A 75 7.18 8.12 -22.16
CA LEU A 75 7.78 7.45 -23.31
C LEU A 75 9.07 6.72 -22.93
N GLU A 76 9.96 7.35 -22.14
CA GLU A 76 11.18 6.72 -21.63
C GLU A 76 10.85 5.48 -20.78
N MET A 77 9.83 5.59 -19.91
CA MET A 77 9.37 4.46 -19.10
C MET A 77 8.79 3.34 -19.96
N GLN A 78 8.01 3.65 -20.99
CA GLN A 78 7.50 2.68 -21.96
C GLN A 78 8.64 1.97 -22.70
N GLN A 79 9.62 2.71 -23.23
CA GLN A 79 10.78 2.14 -23.90
C GLN A 79 11.61 1.24 -22.96
N MET A 80 11.77 1.63 -21.70
CA MET A 80 12.42 0.78 -20.69
C MET A 80 11.63 -0.51 -20.44
N LEU A 81 10.30 -0.44 -20.39
CA LEU A 81 9.43 -1.60 -20.19
C LEU A 81 9.51 -2.55 -21.40
N GLU A 82 9.47 -2.01 -22.61
CA GLU A 82 9.62 -2.80 -23.85
C GLU A 82 10.99 -3.48 -23.93
N LYS A 83 12.08 -2.77 -23.59
CA LYS A 83 13.42 -3.38 -23.52
C LYS A 83 13.49 -4.48 -22.47
N LYS A 84 12.86 -4.30 -21.30
CA LYS A 84 12.78 -5.35 -20.27
C LYS A 84 12.00 -6.56 -20.78
N LEU A 85 10.86 -6.34 -21.41
CA LEU A 85 10.03 -7.41 -21.99
C LEU A 85 10.80 -8.18 -23.07
N GLN A 86 11.53 -7.46 -23.93
CA GLN A 86 12.36 -8.06 -24.98
C GLN A 86 13.47 -8.93 -24.37
N LYS A 87 14.14 -8.45 -23.33
CA LYS A 87 15.16 -9.22 -22.62
C LYS A 87 14.59 -10.46 -21.92
N ASP A 88 13.41 -10.33 -21.30
CA ASP A 88 12.72 -11.47 -20.68
C ASP A 88 12.32 -12.51 -21.75
N LYS A 89 11.89 -12.09 -22.95
CA LYS A 89 11.63 -12.99 -24.09
C LYS A 89 12.90 -13.70 -24.56
N GLU A 90 14.00 -12.99 -24.76
CA GLU A 90 15.27 -13.56 -25.20
C GLU A 90 15.78 -14.64 -24.23
N ARG A 91 15.66 -14.38 -22.92
CA ARG A 91 15.97 -15.36 -21.88
C ARG A 91 15.09 -16.61 -21.97
N LEU A 92 13.78 -16.43 -22.15
CA LEU A 92 12.84 -17.55 -22.31
C LEU A 92 13.17 -18.40 -23.55
N PHE A 93 13.51 -17.76 -24.68
CA PHE A 93 13.95 -18.46 -25.88
C PHE A 93 15.26 -19.22 -25.68
N GLY A 94 16.21 -18.63 -24.95
CA GLY A 94 17.47 -19.30 -24.59
C GLY A 94 17.22 -20.60 -23.82
N ASN A 95 16.41 -20.53 -22.76
CA ASN A 95 16.03 -21.70 -21.95
C ASN A 95 15.30 -22.77 -22.78
N LEU A 96 14.45 -22.36 -23.72
CA LEU A 96 13.73 -23.29 -24.61
C LEU A 96 14.70 -24.02 -25.56
N ALA A 97 15.63 -23.28 -26.17
CA ALA A 97 16.65 -23.83 -27.06
C ALA A 97 17.57 -24.81 -26.32
N GLU A 98 17.99 -24.47 -25.09
CA GLU A 98 18.77 -25.33 -24.22
C GLU A 98 18.02 -26.66 -23.96
N LYS A 99 16.75 -26.60 -23.54
CA LYS A 99 15.97 -27.81 -23.25
C LYS A 99 15.74 -28.70 -24.45
N TYR A 100 15.47 -28.12 -25.62
CA TYR A 100 15.33 -28.92 -26.83
C TYR A 100 16.65 -29.54 -27.28
N THR A 101 17.75 -28.81 -27.15
CA THR A 101 19.09 -29.34 -27.48
C THR A 101 19.47 -30.49 -26.53
N GLU A 102 19.21 -30.35 -25.23
CA GLU A 102 19.41 -31.42 -24.25
C GLU A 102 18.59 -32.66 -24.56
N ALA A 103 17.30 -32.49 -24.89
CA ALA A 103 16.43 -33.61 -25.26
C ALA A 103 17.01 -34.37 -26.47
N ILE A 104 17.40 -33.65 -27.52
CA ILE A 104 17.99 -34.22 -28.73
C ILE A 104 19.30 -34.96 -28.41
N ASN A 105 20.20 -34.33 -27.65
CA ASN A 105 21.50 -34.92 -27.29
C ASN A 105 21.35 -36.20 -26.44
N ASN A 106 20.28 -36.29 -25.65
CA ASN A 106 19.95 -37.46 -24.85
C ASN A 106 19.10 -38.50 -25.62
N GLY A 107 18.86 -38.32 -26.92
CA GLY A 107 18.06 -39.22 -27.75
C GLY A 107 16.55 -39.19 -27.44
N GLN A 108 16.08 -38.16 -26.75
CA GLN A 108 14.67 -37.95 -26.39
C GLN A 108 13.97 -37.05 -27.42
N VAL A 109 12.65 -37.16 -27.51
CA VAL A 109 11.84 -36.30 -28.39
C VAL A 109 11.60 -34.94 -27.72
N PRO A 110 11.95 -33.82 -28.38
CA PRO A 110 11.60 -32.48 -27.93
C PRO A 110 10.08 -32.33 -27.71
N CYS A 111 9.66 -32.03 -26.47
CA CYS A 111 8.26 -31.87 -26.11
C CYS A 111 7.97 -30.44 -25.62
N MET A 112 7.02 -29.75 -26.28
CA MET A 112 6.57 -28.40 -25.90
C MET A 112 6.04 -28.34 -24.47
N GLU A 113 5.28 -29.35 -24.04
CA GLU A 113 4.72 -29.37 -22.69
C GLU A 113 5.79 -29.43 -21.61
N ASN A 114 6.79 -30.31 -21.78
CA ASN A 114 7.91 -30.43 -20.86
C ASN A 114 8.76 -29.15 -20.81
N ALA A 115 8.95 -28.51 -21.97
CA ALA A 115 9.65 -27.24 -22.02
C ALA A 115 8.90 -26.14 -21.27
N VAL A 116 7.57 -26.03 -21.46
CA VAL A 116 6.74 -25.06 -20.73
C VAL A 116 6.74 -25.33 -19.23
N LEU A 117 6.70 -26.60 -18.80
CA LEU A 117 6.79 -26.97 -17.38
C LEU A 117 8.13 -26.54 -16.77
N TYR A 118 9.25 -26.86 -17.43
CA TYR A 118 10.57 -26.44 -16.99
C TYR A 118 10.69 -24.90 -16.90
N LEU A 119 10.18 -24.19 -17.92
CA LEU A 119 10.17 -22.73 -17.92
C LEU A 119 9.34 -22.18 -16.75
N SER A 120 8.15 -22.74 -16.49
CA SER A 120 7.32 -22.32 -15.37
C SER A 120 8.00 -22.54 -14.02
N GLU A 121 8.65 -23.70 -13.80
CA GLU A 121 9.36 -23.96 -12.55
C GLU A 121 10.50 -22.95 -12.33
N ASN A 122 11.32 -22.71 -13.36
CA ASN A 122 12.46 -21.81 -13.24
C ASN A 122 12.03 -20.34 -13.06
N GLU A 123 11.06 -19.86 -13.83
CA GLU A 123 10.58 -18.49 -13.71
C GLU A 123 9.77 -18.26 -12.42
N ASN A 124 8.96 -19.23 -11.98
CA ASN A 124 8.23 -19.11 -10.72
C ASN A 124 9.20 -19.08 -9.53
N LYS A 125 10.24 -19.93 -9.53
CA LYS A 125 11.30 -19.87 -8.52
C LYS A 125 12.00 -18.51 -8.51
N ALA A 126 12.40 -18.01 -9.68
CA ALA A 126 13.02 -16.69 -9.79
C ALA A 126 12.07 -15.55 -9.36
N ALA A 127 10.76 -15.70 -9.58
CA ALA A 127 9.74 -14.76 -9.14
C ALA A 127 9.61 -14.74 -7.61
N VAL A 128 9.64 -15.90 -6.95
CA VAL A 128 9.65 -16.00 -5.47
C VAL A 128 10.87 -15.29 -4.89
N GLU A 129 12.07 -15.57 -5.41
CA GLU A 129 13.30 -14.93 -4.94
C GLU A 129 13.24 -13.41 -5.10
N LYS A 130 12.87 -12.95 -6.29
CA LYS A 130 12.80 -11.51 -6.60
C LYS A 130 11.76 -10.77 -5.76
N ALA A 131 10.58 -11.38 -5.55
CA ALA A 131 9.53 -10.80 -4.72
C ALA A 131 9.96 -10.76 -3.23
N SER A 132 10.60 -11.82 -2.75
CA SER A 132 11.10 -11.90 -1.37
C SER A 132 12.22 -10.86 -1.14
N GLU A 133 13.20 -10.78 -2.04
CA GLU A 133 14.29 -9.81 -1.96
C GLU A 133 13.76 -8.37 -1.98
N TYR A 134 12.77 -8.09 -2.83
CA TYR A 134 12.11 -6.79 -2.87
C TYR A 134 11.48 -6.44 -1.53
N TYR A 135 10.69 -7.35 -0.95
CA TYR A 135 10.03 -7.14 0.35
C TYR A 135 11.07 -6.85 1.45
N GLU A 136 12.11 -7.68 1.55
CA GLU A 136 13.15 -7.53 2.56
C GLU A 136 13.89 -6.19 2.42
N THR A 137 14.25 -5.84 1.19
CA THR A 137 14.99 -4.61 0.90
C THR A 137 14.16 -3.36 1.17
N GLU A 138 12.89 -3.34 0.76
CA GLU A 138 12.02 -2.19 0.99
C GLU A 138 11.66 -2.03 2.47
N MET A 139 11.35 -3.13 3.17
CA MET A 139 11.11 -3.09 4.61
C MET A 139 12.34 -2.57 5.37
N ALA A 140 13.54 -3.06 5.03
CA ALA A 140 14.78 -2.61 5.67
C ALA A 140 15.09 -1.13 5.42
N LYS A 141 14.68 -0.57 4.27
CA LYS A 141 14.91 0.84 3.93
C LYS A 141 13.88 1.79 4.55
N ARG A 142 12.62 1.37 4.62
CA ARG A 142 11.50 2.23 5.01
C ARG A 142 11.22 2.22 6.50
N VAL A 143 11.43 1.08 7.15
CA VAL A 143 11.09 0.93 8.57
C VAL A 143 12.20 1.52 9.43
N VAL A 144 11.84 2.54 10.21
CA VAL A 144 12.71 3.13 11.23
C VAL A 144 12.26 2.56 12.58
N PHE A 145 13.18 1.91 13.27
CA PHE A 145 12.92 1.31 14.58
C PHE A 145 13.32 2.25 15.73
N PRO A 146 12.55 2.29 16.85
CA PRO A 146 11.20 1.73 16.97
C PRO A 146 10.16 2.59 16.22
N THR A 147 9.08 1.94 15.76
CA THR A 147 7.89 2.64 15.25
C THR A 147 7.01 3.07 16.43
N GLU A 148 6.32 4.20 16.30
CA GLU A 148 5.56 4.77 17.41
C GLU A 148 4.29 3.97 17.70
N THR A 149 3.61 3.49 16.65
CA THR A 149 2.42 2.66 16.79
C THR A 149 2.52 1.37 15.98
N MET A 150 1.74 0.38 16.38
CA MET A 150 1.64 -0.88 15.65
C MET A 150 1.03 -0.68 14.25
N ASP A 151 0.08 0.26 14.11
CA ASP A 151 -0.52 0.61 12.82
C ASP A 151 0.52 1.15 11.83
N GLN A 152 1.43 2.01 12.26
CA GLN A 152 2.51 2.52 11.40
C GLN A 152 3.38 1.39 10.83
N PHE A 153 3.73 0.41 11.66
CA PHE A 153 4.47 -0.77 11.21
C PHE A 153 3.65 -1.61 10.22
N MET A 154 2.36 -1.81 10.49
CA MET A 154 1.48 -2.64 9.67
C MET A 154 1.18 -2.02 8.31
N ASP A 155 0.97 -0.70 8.25
CA ASP A 155 0.72 0.02 7.00
C ASP A 155 1.94 -0.06 6.06
N LEU A 156 3.15 0.16 6.60
CA LEU A 156 4.39 -0.01 5.84
C LEU A 156 4.57 -1.45 5.34
N ASN A 157 4.29 -2.43 6.20
CA ASN A 157 4.34 -3.84 5.81
C ASN A 157 3.38 -4.14 4.66
N LYS A 158 2.14 -3.66 4.76
CA LYS A 158 1.08 -3.89 3.77
C LYS A 158 1.50 -3.39 2.39
N GLU A 159 2.02 -2.17 2.28
CA GLU A 159 2.50 -1.62 0.99
C GLU A 159 3.63 -2.45 0.37
N CYS A 160 4.56 -2.94 1.20
CA CYS A 160 5.69 -3.74 0.73
C CYS A 160 5.23 -5.13 0.27
N GLU A 161 4.33 -5.75 1.04
CA GLU A 161 3.73 -7.05 0.76
C GLU A 161 2.92 -7.03 -0.54
N GLU A 162 2.06 -6.03 -0.73
CA GLU A 162 1.28 -5.84 -1.96
C GLU A 162 2.19 -5.79 -3.19
N LYS A 163 3.25 -4.98 -3.16
CA LYS A 163 4.16 -4.85 -4.30
C LYS A 163 4.99 -6.11 -4.54
N ALA A 164 5.36 -6.84 -3.48
CA ALA A 164 6.05 -8.12 -3.62
C ALA A 164 5.15 -9.16 -4.32
N VAL A 165 3.87 -9.21 -3.93
CA VAL A 165 2.88 -10.08 -4.57
C VAL A 165 2.65 -9.68 -6.03
N ASP A 166 2.61 -8.39 -6.35
CA ASP A 166 2.51 -7.93 -7.75
C ASP A 166 3.72 -8.37 -8.60
N ILE A 167 4.93 -8.24 -8.05
CA ILE A 167 6.15 -8.69 -8.73
C ILE A 167 6.07 -10.18 -9.03
N PHE A 168 5.59 -10.98 -8.07
CA PHE A 168 5.41 -12.41 -8.26
C PHE A 168 4.33 -12.70 -9.31
N ILE A 169 3.14 -12.13 -9.17
CA ILE A 169 2.00 -12.32 -10.10
C ILE A 169 2.39 -11.97 -11.53
N THR A 170 3.15 -10.90 -11.73
CA THR A 170 3.56 -10.44 -13.07
C THR A 170 4.54 -11.39 -13.75
N ARG A 171 5.35 -12.13 -12.99
CA ARG A 171 6.42 -12.98 -13.54
C ARG A 171 6.08 -14.47 -13.51
N SER A 172 5.24 -14.90 -12.57
CA SER A 172 4.87 -16.30 -12.44
C SER A 172 3.86 -16.72 -13.50
N PHE A 173 3.86 -17.99 -13.88
CA PHE A 173 2.83 -18.60 -14.72
C PHE A 173 2.81 -20.11 -14.50
N LYS A 174 1.65 -20.75 -14.73
CA LYS A 174 1.48 -22.21 -14.58
C LYS A 174 2.00 -22.75 -13.23
N ASP A 175 1.76 -22.02 -12.13
CA ASP A 175 2.09 -22.46 -10.77
C ASP A 175 1.13 -23.57 -10.33
N LYS A 176 1.46 -24.80 -10.72
CA LYS A 176 0.66 -25.97 -10.39
C LYS A 176 0.57 -26.12 -8.87
N ASP A 177 -0.65 -26.32 -8.37
CA ASP A 177 -0.97 -26.46 -6.93
C ASP A 177 -0.62 -25.23 -6.06
N HIS A 178 -0.25 -24.10 -6.68
CA HIS A 178 0.06 -22.83 -6.00
C HIS A 178 1.19 -22.93 -4.98
N HIS A 179 2.14 -23.84 -5.20
CA HIS A 179 3.20 -24.11 -4.23
C HIS A 179 4.23 -22.98 -4.17
N PHE A 180 4.55 -22.33 -5.30
CA PHE A 180 5.44 -21.17 -5.30
C PHE A 180 4.79 -19.95 -4.64
N GLN A 181 3.50 -19.73 -4.88
CA GLN A 181 2.76 -18.69 -4.17
C GLN A 181 2.73 -18.95 -2.66
N LYS A 182 2.47 -20.19 -2.24
CA LYS A 182 2.52 -20.60 -0.83
C LYS A 182 3.90 -20.36 -0.24
N GLU A 183 4.96 -20.71 -0.97
CA GLU A 183 6.34 -20.46 -0.56
C GLU A 183 6.61 -18.96 -0.34
N LEU A 184 6.20 -18.10 -1.28
CA LEU A 184 6.35 -16.65 -1.16
C LEU A 184 5.64 -16.11 0.08
N MET A 185 4.39 -16.48 0.29
CA MET A 185 3.62 -16.03 1.45
C MET A 185 4.26 -16.48 2.76
N GLY A 186 4.79 -17.71 2.81
CA GLY A 186 5.55 -18.21 3.95
C GLY A 186 6.82 -17.40 4.22
N ARG A 187 7.60 -17.07 3.17
CA ARG A 187 8.81 -16.24 3.29
C ARG A 187 8.49 -14.83 3.78
N ILE A 188 7.48 -14.18 3.22
CA ILE A 188 7.03 -12.84 3.64
C ILE A 188 6.57 -12.87 5.10
N GLN A 189 5.72 -13.83 5.48
CA GLN A 189 5.20 -13.92 6.85
C GLN A 189 6.34 -14.15 7.88
N LYS A 190 7.32 -14.99 7.54
CA LYS A 190 8.51 -15.19 8.38
C LYS A 190 9.29 -13.88 8.56
N LYS A 191 9.59 -13.18 7.46
CA LYS A 191 10.33 -11.91 7.50
C LYS A 191 9.58 -10.80 8.21
N LYS A 192 8.26 -10.72 8.04
CA LYS A 192 7.38 -9.83 8.79
C LYS A 192 7.51 -10.04 10.30
N ASN A 193 7.48 -11.29 10.74
CA ASN A 193 7.65 -11.63 12.16
C ASN A 193 9.05 -11.25 12.68
N GLU A 194 10.10 -11.44 11.88
CA GLU A 194 11.46 -11.00 12.22
C GLU A 194 11.56 -9.47 12.37
N PHE A 195 10.94 -8.69 11.46
CA PHE A 195 10.92 -7.23 11.57
C PHE A 195 10.07 -6.75 12.74
N LEU A 196 8.93 -7.39 13.01
CA LEU A 196 8.10 -7.07 14.16
C LEU A 196 8.87 -7.30 15.47
N LYS A 197 9.59 -8.41 15.57
CA LYS A 197 10.43 -8.69 16.74
C LYS A 197 11.52 -7.64 16.92
N LYS A 198 12.21 -7.24 15.85
CA LYS A 198 13.20 -6.15 15.91
C LYS A 198 12.59 -4.82 16.36
N ASN A 199 11.36 -4.54 15.95
CA ASN A 199 10.62 -3.36 16.38
C ASN A 199 10.31 -3.39 17.89
N GLU A 200 9.84 -4.54 18.38
CA GLU A 200 9.59 -4.77 19.81
C GLU A 200 10.89 -4.63 20.62
N ASP A 201 11.98 -5.30 20.20
CA ASP A 201 13.27 -5.27 20.87
C ASP A 201 13.87 -3.84 20.91
N ALA A 202 13.77 -3.08 19.80
CA ALA A 202 14.24 -1.70 19.75
C ALA A 202 13.42 -0.76 20.64
N SER A 203 12.10 -0.98 20.73
CA SER A 203 11.22 -0.22 21.63
C SER A 203 11.55 -0.51 23.09
N VAL A 204 11.79 -1.78 23.44
CA VAL A 204 12.23 -2.16 24.79
C VAL A 204 13.57 -1.51 25.14
N ALA A 205 14.58 -1.67 24.29
CA ALA A 205 15.91 -1.13 24.53
C ALA A 205 15.89 0.40 24.73
N HIS A 206 15.14 1.12 23.88
CA HIS A 206 15.02 2.57 24.01
C HIS A 206 14.34 2.98 25.33
N CYS A 207 13.27 2.29 25.72
CA CYS A 207 12.55 2.60 26.95
C CYS A 207 13.35 2.24 28.21
N ASP A 208 14.08 1.12 28.20
CA ASP A 208 14.97 0.70 29.28
C ASP A 208 16.11 1.72 29.47
N ASP A 209 16.76 2.16 28.37
CA ASP A 209 17.81 3.18 28.41
C ASP A 209 17.29 4.54 28.90
N LEU A 210 16.06 4.92 28.52
CA LEU A 210 15.43 6.15 28.97
C LEU A 210 15.12 6.10 30.47
N LEU A 211 14.52 5.01 30.94
CA LEU A 211 14.21 4.85 32.36
C LEU A 211 15.47 4.77 33.22
N ALA A 212 16.52 4.08 32.77
CA ALA A 212 17.80 4.02 33.49
C ALA A 212 18.43 5.42 33.67
N LYS A 213 18.31 6.31 32.68
CA LYS A 213 18.76 7.70 32.79
C LYS A 213 17.88 8.54 33.71
N LEU A 214 16.56 8.35 33.64
CA LEU A 214 15.61 9.10 34.47
C LEU A 214 15.66 8.65 35.94
N SER A 215 15.96 7.38 36.21
CA SER A 215 16.01 6.81 37.56
C SER A 215 17.38 6.90 38.23
N GLU A 216 18.43 7.39 37.54
CA GLU A 216 19.80 7.38 38.06
C GLU A 216 19.92 8.09 39.44
N ASP A 217 19.28 9.25 39.58
CA ASP A 217 19.29 10.01 40.84
C ASP A 217 18.46 9.32 41.93
N LEU A 218 17.34 8.68 41.55
CA LEU A 218 16.53 7.87 42.45
C LEU A 218 17.31 6.67 42.97
N ASP A 219 18.01 5.93 42.11
CA ASP A 219 18.80 4.75 42.46
C ASP A 219 19.97 5.12 43.40
N LYS A 220 20.64 6.26 43.16
CA LYS A 220 21.65 6.81 44.07
C LYS A 220 21.05 7.20 45.44
N ALA A 221 19.89 7.85 45.45
CA ALA A 221 19.21 8.23 46.69
C ALA A 221 18.72 7.01 47.49
N LEU A 222 18.26 5.95 46.81
CA LEU A 222 17.86 4.69 47.42
C LEU A 222 19.06 3.96 48.04
N THR A 223 20.18 3.85 47.32
CA THR A 223 21.40 3.20 47.82
C THR A 223 22.05 3.97 48.98
N ALA A 224 21.94 5.30 48.99
CA ALA A 224 22.38 6.15 50.10
C ALA A 224 21.43 6.14 51.31
N GLY A 225 20.26 5.49 51.21
CA GLY A 225 19.25 5.47 52.27
C GLY A 225 18.59 6.83 52.53
N SER A 226 18.59 7.74 51.54
CA SER A 226 18.12 9.12 51.69
C SER A 226 16.62 9.25 52.01
N TYR A 227 15.84 8.19 51.77
CA TYR A 227 14.40 8.15 52.07
C TYR A 227 14.09 7.58 53.46
N VAL A 228 15.10 7.20 54.27
CA VAL A 228 14.91 6.76 55.66
C VAL A 228 14.86 7.97 56.60
N VAL A 229 13.94 8.88 56.32
CA VAL A 229 13.71 10.13 57.07
C VAL A 229 12.20 10.31 57.29
N PRO A 230 11.77 11.09 58.31
CA PRO A 230 10.37 11.47 58.44
C PRO A 230 9.85 12.09 57.14
N SER A 231 8.70 11.61 56.63
CA SER A 231 8.11 12.01 55.35
C SER A 231 8.89 11.57 54.10
N GLY A 232 9.80 10.59 54.24
CA GLY A 232 10.57 10.02 53.13
C GLY A 232 9.71 9.37 52.04
N TYR A 233 8.55 8.80 52.39
CA TYR A 233 7.65 8.19 51.39
C TYR A 233 7.08 9.23 50.41
N GLN A 234 6.73 10.43 50.90
CA GLN A 234 6.21 11.50 50.04
C GLN A 234 7.27 12.00 49.05
N LEU A 235 8.54 12.11 49.51
CA LEU A 235 9.65 12.49 48.64
C LEU A 235 9.91 11.43 47.56
N PHE A 236 9.85 10.14 47.93
CA PHE A 236 9.99 9.03 46.99
C PHE A 236 8.88 9.07 45.93
N LYS A 237 7.62 9.26 46.35
CA LYS A 237 6.47 9.33 45.45
C LYS A 237 6.57 10.51 44.48
N GLN A 238 6.96 11.69 44.96
CA GLN A 238 7.16 12.85 44.10
C GLN A 238 8.24 12.62 43.04
N GLU A 239 9.33 11.94 43.39
CA GLU A 239 10.40 11.64 42.44
C GLU A 239 9.96 10.59 41.42
N MET A 240 9.22 9.55 41.85
CA MET A 240 8.59 8.59 40.95
C MET A 240 7.61 9.27 39.98
N ASP A 241 6.75 10.16 40.45
CA ASP A 241 5.81 10.90 39.62
C ASP A 241 6.54 11.78 38.58
N LYS A 242 7.67 12.40 38.95
CA LYS A 242 8.51 13.15 38.01
C LYS A 242 9.13 12.25 36.95
N ILE A 243 9.63 11.07 37.32
CA ILE A 243 10.19 10.10 36.37
C ILE A 243 9.12 9.64 35.38
N VAL A 244 7.95 9.23 35.89
CA VAL A 244 6.81 8.81 35.06
C VAL A 244 6.34 9.95 34.16
N GLY A 245 6.27 11.18 34.67
CA GLY A 245 5.95 12.37 33.88
C GLY A 245 6.90 12.57 32.70
N LYS A 246 8.21 12.64 32.97
CA LYS A 246 9.25 12.79 31.94
C LYS A 246 9.26 11.63 30.94
N TYR A 247 9.04 10.41 31.39
CA TYR A 247 8.94 9.25 30.51
C TYR A 247 7.72 9.34 29.57
N ASN A 248 6.58 9.81 30.07
CA ASN A 248 5.38 9.96 29.27
C ASN A 248 5.48 11.07 28.22
N GLU A 249 6.34 12.08 28.44
CA GLU A 249 6.61 13.16 27.48
C GLU A 249 7.38 12.70 26.22
N ASP A 250 8.14 11.59 26.28
CA ASP A 250 8.93 11.12 25.14
C ASP A 250 8.05 10.53 24.03
N THR A 251 8.12 11.03 22.81
CA THR A 251 7.31 10.55 21.67
C THR A 251 7.94 9.42 20.88
N LYS A 252 8.98 8.74 21.39
CA LYS A 252 9.72 7.67 20.68
C LYS A 252 9.77 6.34 21.43
N LYS A 253 8.89 6.16 22.42
CA LYS A 253 8.81 4.93 23.22
C LYS A 253 8.52 3.69 22.37
N GLY A 254 7.69 3.87 21.33
CA GLY A 254 7.24 2.78 20.48
C GLY A 254 6.30 1.79 21.15
N ILE A 255 6.07 0.67 20.46
CA ILE A 255 4.98 -0.28 20.75
C ILE A 255 5.07 -1.00 22.11
N LYS A 256 6.22 -0.98 22.79
CA LYS A 256 6.44 -1.60 24.11
C LYS A 256 6.51 -0.61 25.27
N GLY A 257 6.31 0.69 25.03
CA GLY A 257 6.48 1.74 26.05
C GLY A 257 5.68 1.53 27.34
N ASP A 258 4.40 1.20 27.24
CA ASP A 258 3.55 0.96 28.43
C ASP A 258 3.99 -0.32 29.18
N GLU A 259 4.39 -1.37 28.46
CA GLU A 259 4.82 -2.64 29.07
C GLU A 259 6.12 -2.48 29.86
N VAL A 260 7.08 -1.71 29.33
CA VAL A 260 8.35 -1.43 30.02
C VAL A 260 8.11 -0.55 31.24
N LEU A 261 7.26 0.48 31.14
CA LEU A 261 6.90 1.33 32.27
C LEU A 261 6.24 0.52 33.39
N GLN A 262 5.31 -0.38 33.06
CA GLN A 262 4.67 -1.25 34.04
C GLN A 262 5.70 -2.12 34.78
N ARG A 263 6.67 -2.68 34.05
CA ARG A 263 7.75 -3.47 34.65
C ARG A 263 8.58 -2.63 35.62
N PHE A 264 8.95 -1.41 35.24
CA PHE A 264 9.69 -0.48 36.10
C PHE A 264 8.92 -0.12 37.38
N LEU A 265 7.62 0.17 37.26
CA LEU A 265 6.77 0.47 38.41
C LEU A 265 6.66 -0.72 39.37
N LYS A 266 6.42 -1.93 38.85
CA LYS A 266 6.37 -3.16 39.66
C LYS A 266 7.69 -3.45 40.38
N ASN A 267 8.83 -3.19 39.75
CA ASN A 267 10.14 -3.37 40.38
C ASN A 267 10.36 -2.40 41.56
N ASN A 268 9.80 -1.19 41.49
CA ASN A 268 9.91 -0.17 42.53
C ASN A 268 8.79 -0.25 43.59
N GLU A 269 7.74 -1.03 43.36
CA GLU A 269 6.61 -1.22 44.29
C GLU A 269 7.08 -1.79 45.64
N VAL A 270 7.94 -2.81 45.61
CA VAL A 270 8.52 -3.43 46.81
C VAL A 270 9.37 -2.43 47.62
N THR A 271 10.11 -1.58 46.92
CA THR A 271 10.92 -0.52 47.53
C THR A 271 10.02 0.54 48.17
N GLY A 272 8.97 0.97 47.46
CA GLY A 272 7.96 1.90 47.96
C GLY A 272 7.24 1.39 49.21
N ASP A 273 6.83 0.13 49.22
CA ASP A 273 6.19 -0.52 50.38
C ASP A 273 7.09 -0.55 51.61
N THR A 274 8.39 -0.77 51.39
CA THR A 274 9.39 -0.81 52.47
C THR A 274 9.60 0.57 53.07
N ILE A 275 9.67 1.61 52.23
CA ILE A 275 9.78 3.01 52.67
C ILE A 275 8.51 3.42 53.41
N LEU A 276 7.32 3.08 52.88
CA LEU A 276 6.02 3.39 53.50
C LEU A 276 5.89 2.81 54.92
N LYS A 277 6.29 1.55 55.11
CA LYS A 277 6.28 0.88 56.43
C LYS A 277 7.28 1.49 57.41
N SER A 278 8.39 2.04 56.92
CA SER A 278 9.47 2.59 57.75
C SER A 278 9.24 4.06 58.14
N ASP A 279 8.40 4.80 57.41
CA ASP A 279 8.14 6.22 57.62
C ASP A 279 7.26 6.47 58.86
N LYS A 280 7.88 6.88 59.97
CA LYS A 280 7.21 7.13 61.26
C LYS A 280 6.40 8.44 61.29
N ALA A 281 6.45 9.26 60.25
CA ALA A 281 5.72 10.52 60.18
C ALA A 281 4.25 10.35 59.77
N LEU A 282 3.92 9.24 59.08
CA LEU A 282 2.57 8.93 58.64
C LEU A 282 1.79 8.17 59.72
N ASP A 283 0.53 8.56 59.94
CA ASP A 283 -0.37 7.77 60.78
C ASP A 283 -0.81 6.47 60.08
N GLU A 284 -1.36 5.52 60.83
CA GLU A 284 -1.75 4.23 60.27
C GLU A 284 -2.86 4.34 59.22
N ASN A 285 -3.78 5.30 59.35
CA ASN A 285 -4.84 5.52 58.37
C ASN A 285 -4.30 6.15 57.08
N GLU A 286 -3.33 7.07 57.17
CA GLU A 286 -2.63 7.68 56.05
C GLU A 286 -1.81 6.64 55.28
N ARG A 287 -1.12 5.74 55.99
CA ARG A 287 -0.42 4.60 55.36
C ARG A 287 -1.35 3.68 54.60
N ILE A 288 -2.50 3.34 55.19
CA ILE A 288 -3.52 2.51 54.51
C ILE A 288 -4.02 3.22 53.25
N LYS A 289 -4.35 4.51 53.32
CA LYS A 289 -4.81 5.30 52.16
C LYS A 289 -3.78 5.34 51.03
N GLU A 290 -2.50 5.58 51.35
CA GLU A 290 -1.45 5.62 50.34
C GLU A 290 -1.17 4.24 49.72
N ALA A 291 -1.20 3.18 50.53
CA ALA A 291 -1.09 1.80 50.04
C ALA A 291 -2.26 1.42 49.11
N GLU A 292 -3.49 1.81 49.46
CA GLU A 292 -4.67 1.61 48.62
C GLU A 292 -4.57 2.39 47.30
N LYS A 293 -4.09 3.64 47.36
CA LYS A 293 -3.88 4.49 46.17
C LYS A 293 -2.82 3.90 45.24
N ALA A 294 -1.67 3.49 45.78
CA ALA A 294 -0.60 2.86 45.00
C ALA A 294 -1.09 1.55 44.34
N LYS A 295 -1.86 0.74 45.06
CA LYS A 295 -2.47 -0.48 44.53
C LYS A 295 -3.48 -0.19 43.41
N ALA A 296 -4.28 0.86 43.56
CA ALA A 296 -5.22 1.30 42.52
C ALA A 296 -4.48 1.78 41.25
N GLU A 297 -3.40 2.55 41.39
CA GLU A 297 -2.55 3.00 40.28
C GLU A 297 -1.88 1.82 39.54
N SER A 298 -1.37 0.84 40.29
CA SER A 298 -0.79 -0.40 39.73
C SER A 298 -1.81 -1.20 38.91
N LEU A 299 -3.03 -1.36 39.44
CA LEU A 299 -4.14 -2.03 38.75
C LEU A 299 -4.56 -1.29 37.47
N MET A 300 -4.66 0.04 37.52
CA MET A 300 -4.99 0.85 36.33
C MET A 300 -3.92 0.69 35.24
N MET A 301 -2.64 0.70 35.61
CA MET A 301 -1.54 0.50 34.66
C MET A 301 -1.58 -0.91 34.06
N GLU A 302 -1.83 -1.93 34.88
CA GLU A 302 -1.97 -3.31 34.40
C GLU A 302 -3.14 -3.50 33.44
N GLN A 303 -4.27 -2.85 33.72
CA GLN A 303 -5.41 -2.83 32.81
C GLN A 303 -5.07 -2.12 31.49
N LYS A 304 -4.38 -0.98 31.54
CA LYS A 304 -3.94 -0.23 30.34
C LYS A 304 -3.03 -1.09 29.46
N VAL A 305 -2.00 -1.71 30.03
CA VAL A 305 -1.07 -2.58 29.31
C VAL A 305 -1.78 -3.80 28.72
N SER A 306 -2.70 -4.40 29.48
CA SER A 306 -3.51 -5.53 29.00
C SER A 306 -4.39 -5.13 27.82
N GLN A 307 -5.00 -3.95 27.87
CA GLN A 307 -5.81 -3.41 26.76
C GLN A 307 -4.96 -3.11 25.52
N VAL A 308 -3.78 -2.50 25.69
CA VAL A 308 -2.84 -2.23 24.58
C VAL A 308 -2.37 -3.54 23.95
N LYS A 309 -2.00 -4.54 24.76
CA LYS A 309 -1.60 -5.88 24.27
C LYS A 309 -2.73 -6.56 23.50
N ALA A 310 -3.96 -6.53 24.03
CA ALA A 310 -5.13 -7.09 23.36
C ALA A 310 -5.41 -6.38 22.03
N SER A 311 -5.34 -5.05 22.01
CA SER A 311 -5.52 -4.26 20.80
C SER A 311 -4.43 -4.53 19.75
N GLN A 312 -3.16 -4.65 20.17
CA GLN A 312 -2.07 -5.01 19.26
C GLN A 312 -2.25 -6.41 18.67
N GLU A 313 -2.71 -7.39 19.44
CA GLU A 313 -2.95 -8.74 18.95
C GLU A 313 -4.14 -8.79 17.99
N GLU A 314 -5.22 -8.07 18.29
CA GLU A 314 -6.36 -7.90 17.38
C GLU A 314 -5.93 -7.25 16.06
N GLN A 315 -5.11 -6.20 16.11
CA GLN A 315 -4.53 -5.56 14.94
C GLN A 315 -3.62 -6.51 14.13
N LYS A 316 -2.88 -7.42 14.78
CA LYS A 316 -2.09 -8.44 14.08
C LYS A 316 -2.99 -9.36 13.26
N VAL A 317 -4.04 -9.87 13.89
CA VAL A 317 -5.00 -10.78 13.26
C VAL A 317 -5.75 -10.08 12.12
N ASP A 318 -6.29 -8.88 12.35
CA ASP A 318 -7.05 -8.13 11.34
C ASP A 318 -6.18 -7.73 10.14
N ASN A 319 -4.94 -7.28 10.36
CA ASN A 319 -4.04 -6.95 9.26
C ASN A 319 -3.61 -8.20 8.47
N GLN A 320 -3.43 -9.34 9.14
CA GLN A 320 -3.20 -10.61 8.45
C GLN A 320 -4.42 -11.01 7.60
N MET A 321 -5.64 -10.83 8.10
CA MET A 321 -6.87 -11.06 7.33
C MET A 321 -6.94 -10.19 6.08
N LYS A 322 -6.73 -8.88 6.24
CA LYS A 322 -6.81 -7.93 5.13
C LYS A 322 -5.75 -8.20 4.08
N SER A 323 -4.51 -8.50 4.50
CA SER A 323 -3.43 -8.81 3.56
C SER A 323 -3.71 -10.09 2.78
N PHE A 324 -4.11 -11.15 3.49
CA PHE A 324 -4.49 -12.41 2.89
C PHE A 324 -5.60 -12.22 1.85
N GLU A 325 -6.64 -11.45 2.18
CA GLU A 325 -7.76 -11.21 1.27
C GLU A 325 -7.33 -10.50 0.00
N MET A 326 -6.56 -9.43 0.11
CA MET A 326 -6.10 -8.70 -1.07
C MET A 326 -5.23 -9.57 -1.98
N ASN A 327 -4.31 -10.34 -1.39
CA ASN A 327 -3.45 -11.25 -2.14
C ASN A 327 -4.27 -12.34 -2.84
N PHE A 328 -5.34 -12.82 -2.20
CA PHE A 328 -6.27 -13.78 -2.79
C PHE A 328 -7.06 -13.17 -3.95
N GLN A 329 -7.56 -11.94 -3.80
CA GLN A 329 -8.26 -11.23 -4.88
C GLN A 329 -7.37 -11.05 -6.11
N ARG A 330 -6.11 -10.62 -5.93
CA ARG A 330 -5.15 -10.44 -7.03
C ARG A 330 -4.85 -11.75 -7.75
N LEU A 331 -4.69 -12.84 -7.00
CA LEU A 331 -4.51 -14.17 -7.59
C LEU A 331 -5.74 -14.57 -8.42
N LEU A 332 -6.94 -14.37 -7.88
CA LEU A 332 -8.18 -14.69 -8.59
C LEU A 332 -8.29 -13.88 -9.89
N GLU A 333 -7.95 -12.61 -9.88
CA GLU A 333 -7.94 -11.77 -11.09
C GLU A 333 -6.95 -12.28 -12.14
N LYS A 334 -5.74 -12.64 -11.71
CA LYS A 334 -4.73 -13.24 -12.59
C LYS A 334 -5.23 -14.51 -13.26
N LEU A 335 -5.78 -15.44 -12.48
CA LEU A 335 -6.24 -16.74 -13.01
C LEU A 335 -7.45 -16.58 -13.93
N LYS A 336 -8.32 -15.60 -13.68
CA LYS A 336 -9.40 -15.24 -14.61
C LYS A 336 -8.84 -14.76 -15.94
N ALA A 337 -7.84 -13.89 -15.92
CA ALA A 337 -7.20 -13.41 -17.13
C ALA A 337 -6.53 -14.56 -17.90
N GLU A 338 -5.81 -15.45 -17.21
CA GLU A 338 -5.19 -16.63 -17.82
C GLU A 338 -6.23 -17.58 -18.44
N LYS A 339 -7.34 -17.85 -17.74
CA LYS A 339 -8.46 -18.65 -18.27
C LYS A 339 -9.07 -18.02 -19.52
N MET A 340 -9.31 -16.71 -19.50
CA MET A 340 -9.86 -15.99 -20.65
C MET A 340 -8.92 -16.05 -21.86
N MET A 341 -7.62 -15.83 -21.64
CA MET A 341 -6.59 -15.95 -22.68
C MET A 341 -6.53 -17.35 -23.27
N MET A 342 -6.60 -18.39 -22.44
CA MET A 342 -6.60 -19.79 -22.88
C MET A 342 -7.84 -20.09 -23.74
N ARG A 343 -9.02 -19.63 -23.30
CA ARG A 343 -10.28 -19.76 -24.05
C ARG A 343 -10.20 -19.10 -25.43
N GLU A 344 -9.66 -17.88 -25.50
CA GLU A 344 -9.47 -17.17 -26.77
C GLU A 344 -8.45 -17.85 -27.69
N GLN A 345 -7.41 -18.49 -27.13
CA GLN A 345 -6.45 -19.27 -27.91
C GLN A 345 -7.11 -20.53 -28.50
N ILE A 346 -7.87 -21.28 -27.69
CA ILE A 346 -8.60 -22.46 -28.18
C ILE A 346 -9.63 -22.06 -29.25
N GLU A 347 -10.39 -20.97 -29.04
CA GLU A 347 -11.36 -20.48 -30.03
C GLU A 347 -10.71 -20.09 -31.37
N ARG A 348 -9.54 -19.44 -31.33
CA ARG A 348 -8.76 -19.13 -32.54
C ARG A 348 -8.33 -20.41 -33.26
N LEU A 349 -7.74 -21.37 -32.54
CA LEU A 349 -7.31 -22.65 -33.12
C LEU A 349 -8.49 -23.44 -33.72
N VAL A 350 -9.63 -23.47 -33.04
CA VAL A 350 -10.86 -24.09 -33.57
C VAL A 350 -11.31 -23.40 -34.86
N SER A 351 -11.28 -22.07 -34.91
CA SER A 351 -11.67 -21.33 -36.11
C SER A 351 -10.76 -21.61 -37.32
N GLU A 352 -9.45 -21.72 -37.09
CA GLU A 352 -8.46 -22.06 -38.12
C GLU A 352 -8.66 -23.48 -38.63
N LYS A 353 -8.78 -24.45 -37.71
CA LYS A 353 -9.02 -25.86 -38.07
C LYS A 353 -10.34 -26.05 -38.80
N ARG A 354 -11.40 -25.32 -38.43
CA ARG A 354 -12.70 -25.37 -39.11
C ARG A 354 -12.61 -24.85 -40.54
N ARG A 355 -11.84 -23.77 -40.77
CA ARG A 355 -11.57 -23.26 -42.11
C ARG A 355 -10.83 -24.30 -42.97
N GLU A 356 -9.84 -25.01 -42.41
CA GLU A 356 -9.10 -26.06 -43.11
C GLU A 356 -10.00 -27.27 -43.42
N GLU A 357 -10.85 -27.69 -42.48
CA GLU A 357 -11.85 -28.75 -42.69
C GLU A 357 -12.79 -28.43 -43.86
N GLU A 358 -13.31 -27.20 -43.92
CA GLU A 358 -14.19 -26.75 -45.00
C GLU A 358 -13.49 -26.78 -46.36
N LEU A 359 -12.23 -26.36 -46.43
CA LEU A 359 -11.42 -26.41 -47.66
C LEU A 359 -11.20 -27.85 -48.14
N LEU A 360 -10.80 -28.74 -47.23
CA LEU A 360 -10.56 -30.15 -47.54
C LEU A 360 -11.85 -30.87 -47.97
N THR A 361 -12.99 -30.49 -47.38
CA THR A 361 -14.30 -31.00 -47.77
C THR A 361 -14.66 -30.56 -49.19
N ARG A 362 -14.43 -29.29 -49.55
CA ARG A 362 -14.64 -28.78 -50.92
C ARG A 362 -13.73 -29.44 -51.95
N GLN A 363 -12.52 -29.83 -51.56
CA GLN A 363 -11.56 -30.54 -52.41
C GLN A 363 -11.84 -32.04 -52.53
N GLY A 364 -12.84 -32.59 -51.82
CA GLY A 364 -13.19 -34.01 -51.85
C GLY A 364 -12.30 -34.90 -50.97
N CYS A 365 -11.44 -34.33 -50.13
CA CYS A 365 -10.50 -35.06 -49.26
C CYS A 365 -11.16 -35.51 -47.94
N ALA A 366 -12.19 -36.37 -48.03
CA ALA A 366 -13.04 -36.75 -46.90
C ALA A 366 -12.29 -37.37 -45.69
N ARG A 367 -11.20 -38.10 -45.92
CA ARG A 367 -10.39 -38.71 -44.84
C ARG A 367 -9.68 -37.66 -43.99
N GLN A 368 -9.12 -36.62 -44.61
CA GLN A 368 -8.43 -35.54 -43.90
C GLN A 368 -9.43 -34.63 -43.20
N ALA A 369 -10.55 -34.28 -43.85
CA ALA A 369 -11.62 -33.50 -43.22
C ALA A 369 -12.14 -34.17 -41.93
N LYS A 370 -12.34 -35.49 -41.91
CA LYS A 370 -12.72 -36.25 -40.70
C LYS A 370 -11.68 -36.15 -39.56
N LEU A 371 -10.38 -36.09 -39.88
CA LEU A 371 -9.34 -35.91 -38.87
C LEU A 371 -9.42 -34.52 -38.24
N TYR A 372 -9.65 -33.48 -39.04
CA TYR A 372 -9.86 -32.12 -38.54
C TYR A 372 -11.13 -31.99 -37.71
N ALA A 373 -12.23 -32.62 -38.12
CA ALA A 373 -13.47 -32.66 -37.34
C ALA A 373 -13.25 -33.31 -35.96
N ALA A 374 -12.48 -34.41 -35.89
CA ALA A 374 -12.11 -35.04 -34.63
C ALA A 374 -11.26 -34.11 -33.74
N GLN A 375 -10.25 -33.44 -34.32
CA GLN A 375 -9.41 -32.48 -33.60
C GLN A 375 -10.22 -31.27 -33.08
N ILE A 376 -11.18 -30.77 -33.86
CA ILE A 376 -12.10 -29.72 -33.43
C ILE A 376 -12.94 -30.20 -32.24
N SER A 377 -13.47 -31.43 -32.29
CA SER A 377 -14.23 -32.00 -31.16
C SER A 377 -13.39 -32.11 -29.90
N ASP A 378 -12.12 -32.50 -30.02
CA ASP A 378 -11.22 -32.62 -28.87
C ASP A 378 -10.88 -31.25 -28.27
N LEU A 379 -10.63 -30.23 -29.11
CA LEU A 379 -10.43 -28.85 -28.67
C LEU A 379 -11.69 -28.25 -28.02
N GLU A 380 -12.88 -28.58 -28.53
CA GLU A 380 -14.14 -28.15 -27.93
C GLU A 380 -14.36 -28.78 -26.55
N LYS A 381 -13.97 -30.06 -26.37
CA LYS A 381 -13.96 -30.70 -25.05
C LYS A 381 -12.94 -30.07 -24.11
N GLU A 382 -11.74 -29.73 -24.59
CA GLU A 382 -10.72 -29.06 -23.79
C GLU A 382 -11.21 -27.69 -23.32
N LYS A 383 -11.86 -26.92 -24.20
CA LYS A 383 -12.54 -25.67 -23.84
C LYS A 383 -13.60 -25.87 -22.75
N GLU A 384 -14.42 -26.91 -22.88
CA GLU A 384 -15.44 -27.23 -21.89
C GLU A 384 -14.84 -27.63 -20.54
N GLN A 385 -13.69 -28.33 -20.53
CA GLN A 385 -12.93 -28.64 -19.31
C GLN A 385 -12.36 -27.38 -18.65
N VAL A 386 -11.82 -26.44 -19.42
CA VAL A 386 -11.38 -25.12 -18.92
C VAL A 386 -12.56 -24.35 -18.31
N ASP A 387 -13.77 -24.51 -18.87
CA ASP A 387 -14.99 -23.87 -18.42
C ASP A 387 -15.65 -24.54 -17.19
N GLN A 388 -15.22 -25.73 -16.75
CA GLN A 388 -15.82 -26.40 -15.58
C GLN A 388 -15.58 -25.61 -14.28
N GLU A 389 -16.68 -25.06 -13.77
CA GLU A 389 -16.75 -23.95 -12.79
C GLU A 389 -16.18 -24.26 -11.40
N THR A 390 -15.98 -25.52 -11.01
CA THR A 390 -15.74 -25.92 -9.60
C THR A 390 -14.35 -26.51 -9.32
N ALA A 391 -13.59 -26.89 -10.34
CA ALA A 391 -12.36 -27.67 -10.16
C ALA A 391 -11.09 -26.81 -9.96
N TRP A 392 -11.06 -25.59 -10.51
CA TRP A 392 -9.82 -24.84 -10.66
C TRP A 392 -9.41 -24.02 -9.42
N TYR A 393 -10.35 -23.61 -8.56
CA TYR A 393 -10.05 -22.82 -7.36
C TYR A 393 -9.94 -23.66 -6.07
N THR A 394 -10.40 -24.90 -6.08
CA THR A 394 -10.36 -25.81 -4.93
C THR A 394 -8.92 -26.10 -4.47
N PRO A 395 -7.94 -26.32 -5.37
CA PRO A 395 -6.53 -26.48 -4.99
C PRO A 395 -5.93 -25.21 -4.39
N ILE A 396 -6.33 -24.03 -4.88
CA ILE A 396 -5.93 -22.72 -4.33
C ILE A 396 -6.39 -22.62 -2.88
N TRP A 397 -7.65 -22.97 -2.63
CA TRP A 397 -8.24 -22.92 -1.29
C TRP A 397 -7.56 -23.89 -0.32
N GLU A 398 -7.34 -25.15 -0.72
CA GLU A 398 -6.65 -26.13 0.14
C GLU A 398 -5.19 -25.74 0.41
N SER A 399 -4.47 -25.22 -0.59
CA SER A 399 -3.10 -24.73 -0.43
C SER A 399 -3.04 -23.55 0.55
N LEU A 400 -3.97 -22.61 0.45
CA LEU A 400 -4.03 -21.44 1.34
C LEU A 400 -4.51 -21.78 2.76
N LYS A 401 -5.45 -22.72 2.94
CA LYS A 401 -5.83 -23.22 4.28
C LYS A 401 -4.60 -23.66 5.06
N SER A 402 -3.69 -24.38 4.41
CA SER A 402 -2.49 -24.91 5.07
C SER A 402 -1.48 -23.84 5.51
N VAL A 403 -1.61 -22.59 5.04
CA VAL A 403 -0.81 -21.44 5.49
C VAL A 403 -1.49 -20.69 6.64
N VAL A 404 -2.83 -20.70 6.66
CA VAL A 404 -3.66 -19.94 7.61
C VAL A 404 -3.97 -20.73 8.90
N VAL A 405 -3.96 -22.07 8.85
CA VAL A 405 -4.24 -22.95 10.00
C VAL A 405 -3.33 -22.68 11.21
N ASP A 406 -2.13 -22.15 10.99
CA ASP A 406 -1.19 -21.83 12.07
C ASP A 406 -1.56 -20.56 12.87
N VAL A 407 -2.62 -19.81 12.49
CA VAL A 407 -2.81 -18.43 12.97
C VAL A 407 -4.10 -18.18 13.79
N THR A 408 -5.10 -19.07 13.81
CA THR A 408 -6.22 -19.21 14.80
C THR A 408 -7.52 -19.73 14.13
N PRO A 409 -8.45 -20.38 14.86
CA PRO A 409 -9.73 -20.86 14.32
C PRO A 409 -10.68 -19.77 13.76
N SER A 410 -10.57 -18.52 14.23
CA SER A 410 -11.35 -17.39 13.72
C SER A 410 -10.95 -17.00 12.30
N LEU A 411 -9.65 -17.08 11.99
CA LEU A 411 -9.10 -16.86 10.64
C LEU A 411 -9.60 -17.89 9.63
N PHE A 412 -9.80 -19.13 10.07
CA PHE A 412 -10.32 -20.21 9.24
C PHE A 412 -11.76 -19.94 8.75
N ASN A 413 -12.66 -19.55 9.66
CA ASN A 413 -14.07 -19.31 9.33
C ASN A 413 -14.25 -18.06 8.45
N PHE A 414 -13.50 -17.00 8.73
CA PHE A 414 -13.55 -15.76 7.93
C PHE A 414 -13.02 -15.99 6.51
N GLY A 415 -11.88 -16.67 6.35
CA GLY A 415 -11.36 -17.04 5.04
C GLY A 415 -12.36 -17.87 4.24
N ALA A 416 -13.06 -18.81 4.89
CA ALA A 416 -14.04 -19.67 4.23
C ALA A 416 -15.27 -18.90 3.71
N GLU A 417 -15.81 -17.96 4.50
CA GLU A 417 -16.90 -17.05 4.10
C GLU A 417 -16.50 -16.17 2.92
N MET A 418 -15.28 -15.64 2.96
CA MET A 418 -14.78 -14.70 1.97
C MET A 418 -14.49 -15.37 0.62
N VAL A 419 -13.86 -16.55 0.65
CA VAL A 419 -13.68 -17.38 -0.55
C VAL A 419 -15.03 -17.75 -1.15
N LYS A 420 -16.02 -18.16 -0.34
CA LYS A 420 -17.39 -18.41 -0.82
C LYS A 420 -18.01 -17.18 -1.48
N LYS A 421 -17.84 -15.98 -0.90
CA LYS A 421 -18.37 -14.72 -1.45
C LYS A 421 -17.68 -14.35 -2.76
N ALA A 422 -16.36 -14.46 -2.85
CA ALA A 422 -15.59 -14.20 -4.06
C ALA A 422 -15.99 -15.15 -5.19
N ILE A 423 -16.12 -16.46 -4.90
CA ILE A 423 -16.62 -17.48 -5.84
C ILE A 423 -18.04 -17.15 -6.28
N SER A 424 -18.94 -16.80 -5.35
CA SER A 424 -20.33 -16.47 -5.68
C SER A 424 -20.44 -15.24 -6.58
N SER A 425 -19.65 -14.20 -6.30
CA SER A 425 -19.57 -13.00 -7.16
C SER A 425 -19.08 -13.31 -8.57
N PHE A 426 -18.16 -14.28 -8.68
CA PHE A 426 -17.63 -14.74 -9.95
C PHE A 426 -18.66 -15.54 -10.75
N GLN A 427 -19.34 -16.50 -10.12
CA GLN A 427 -20.40 -17.27 -10.76
C GLN A 427 -21.52 -16.38 -11.30
N ASN A 428 -21.84 -15.29 -10.59
CA ASN A 428 -22.84 -14.34 -11.04
C ASN A 428 -22.37 -13.53 -12.27
N LYS A 429 -21.11 -13.05 -12.29
CA LYS A 429 -20.53 -12.34 -13.44
C LYS A 429 -20.42 -13.23 -14.69
N GLU A 430 -19.94 -14.47 -14.56
CA GLU A 430 -19.89 -15.41 -15.69
C GLU A 430 -21.29 -15.73 -16.24
N LYS A 431 -22.30 -15.87 -15.37
CA LYS A 431 -23.69 -16.06 -15.80
C LYS A 431 -24.24 -14.85 -16.56
N GLU A 432 -23.92 -13.64 -16.11
CA GLU A 432 -24.28 -12.40 -16.83
C GLU A 432 -23.56 -12.29 -18.18
N GLU A 433 -22.27 -12.62 -18.27
CA GLU A 433 -21.53 -12.62 -19.54
C GLU A 433 -22.03 -13.68 -20.52
N LYS A 434 -22.31 -14.91 -20.04
CA LYS A 434 -22.94 -15.97 -20.85
C LYS A 434 -24.33 -15.55 -21.34
N LYS A 435 -25.09 -14.79 -20.54
CA LYS A 435 -26.41 -14.26 -20.92
C LYS A 435 -26.29 -13.16 -21.98
N ASN A 436 -25.36 -12.22 -21.80
CA ASN A 436 -25.08 -11.14 -22.75
C ASN A 436 -24.54 -11.66 -24.10
N ASN A 437 -23.72 -12.71 -24.11
CA ASN A 437 -23.24 -13.34 -25.34
C ASN A 437 -24.31 -14.18 -26.06
N LYS A 438 -25.35 -14.67 -25.36
CA LYS A 438 -26.51 -15.31 -25.99
C LYS A 438 -27.48 -14.29 -26.62
N GLU A 439 -27.57 -13.08 -26.09
CA GLU A 439 -28.42 -12.00 -26.65
C GLU A 439 -27.77 -11.31 -27.86
N LYS A 440 -26.43 -11.31 -27.97
CA LYS A 440 -25.72 -10.90 -29.19
C LYS A 440 -25.72 -12.04 -30.22
N GLY A 441 -26.84 -12.21 -30.94
CA GLY A 441 -26.93 -13.13 -32.07
C GLY A 441 -25.83 -12.90 -33.14
N PRO A 442 -25.58 -13.87 -34.04
CA PRO A 442 -24.45 -13.82 -34.97
C PRO A 442 -24.48 -12.56 -35.85
N PRO A 443 -23.31 -11.98 -36.18
CA PRO A 443 -23.25 -10.80 -37.03
C PRO A 443 -23.89 -11.10 -38.38
N LYS A 444 -24.89 -10.29 -38.77
CA LYS A 444 -25.55 -10.41 -40.07
C LYS A 444 -24.48 -10.25 -41.17
N PRO A 445 -24.44 -11.13 -42.19
CA PRO A 445 -23.49 -11.00 -43.27
C PRO A 445 -23.75 -9.69 -44.01
N ASN A 446 -22.70 -8.86 -44.11
CA ASN A 446 -22.70 -7.67 -44.95
C ASN A 446 -23.03 -8.09 -46.38
N LYS A 447 -24.20 -7.69 -46.87
CA LYS A 447 -24.53 -7.76 -48.29
C LYS A 447 -23.69 -6.73 -49.02
N THR A 448 -22.57 -7.16 -49.60
CA THR A 448 -21.88 -6.40 -50.63
C THR A 448 -22.78 -6.36 -51.86
N THR A 449 -23.38 -5.21 -52.13
CA THR A 449 -24.11 -4.93 -53.36
C THR A 449 -23.14 -4.97 -54.54
N LYS A 450 -23.50 -5.69 -55.60
CA LYS A 450 -22.82 -5.70 -56.90
C LYS A 450 -22.93 -4.35 -57.59
#